data_AF-A0A259RRB1-F1
#
_entry.id   AF-A0A259RRB1-F1
#
_cell.length_a   1.000
_cell.length_b   1.000
_cell.length_c   1.000
_cell.angle_alpha   90.00
_cell.angle_beta   90.00
_cell.angle_gamma   90.00
#
_symmetry.space_group_name_H-M   'P 1'
#
loop_
_entity.id
_entity.type
_entity.pdbx_description
1 polymer ?
#
loop_
_entity_poly.entity_id
_entity_poly.type
_entity_poly.pdbx_seq_one_letter_code
_entity_poly.pdbx_strand_id
1 'polypeptide(L)'
;MLTAILVAAGLALAFGIVLGVAAQWFHVEGNPLAEKIDAILPQTQCGQCGFTGCKPYAEAIAKGEADINQCPPGGETTIKNLADLLGVEPKPLNAENGEAKAVPLLAVIDESVCIGCTKCIQACPVDAILGAAKQMHTVIAAECTGCELCVAPCPVDCIDMVPLDAGLAGFRFPEPKPLITQPTKSAEYAHV
;
A
#
# COMPACT_ATOMS: atom_id res chain seq x y z
N MET A 1 54.22 5.41 15.35
CA MET A 1 53.29 5.15 14.23
C MET A 1 52.69 3.76 14.29
N LEU A 2 53.48 2.68 14.41
CA LEU A 2 52.96 1.31 14.50
C LEU A 2 52.03 1.05 15.70
N THR A 3 52.36 1.62 16.87
CA THR A 3 51.56 1.50 18.10
C THR A 3 50.15 2.08 17.96
N ALA A 4 50.01 3.23 17.30
CA ALA A 4 48.72 3.85 17.05
C ALA A 4 47.85 3.00 16.12
N ILE A 5 48.46 2.38 15.09
CA ILE A 5 47.77 1.50 14.15
C ILE A 5 47.23 0.26 14.88
N LEU A 6 48.05 -0.37 15.73
CA LEU A 6 47.64 -1.56 16.50
C LEU A 6 46.51 -1.27 17.48
N VAL A 7 46.57 -0.12 18.18
CA VAL A 7 45.50 0.28 19.11
C VAL A 7 44.19 0.56 18.36
N ALA A 8 44.26 1.28 17.24
CA ALA A 8 43.08 1.57 16.42
C ALA A 8 42.44 0.28 15.86
N ALA A 9 43.27 -0.64 15.34
CA ALA A 9 42.80 -1.92 14.82
C ALA A 9 42.18 -2.81 15.92
N GLY A 10 42.79 -2.87 17.10
CA GLY A 10 42.27 -3.62 18.24
C GLY A 10 40.91 -3.09 18.72
N LEU A 11 40.77 -1.76 18.82
CA LEU A 11 39.49 -1.14 19.19
C LEU A 11 38.42 -1.38 18.12
N ALA A 12 38.75 -1.21 16.84
CA ALA A 12 37.80 -1.48 15.75
C ALA A 12 37.30 -2.93 15.76
N LEU A 13 38.20 -3.89 16.00
CA LEU A 13 37.86 -5.30 16.07
C LEU A 13 37.02 -5.62 17.33
N ALA A 14 37.36 -5.03 18.48
CA ALA A 14 36.58 -5.19 19.70
C ALA A 14 35.16 -4.62 19.54
N PHE A 15 35.01 -3.38 19.06
CA PHE A 15 33.70 -2.78 18.82
C PHE A 15 32.91 -3.53 17.75
N GLY A 16 33.56 -3.99 16.68
CA GLY A 16 32.93 -4.79 15.64
C GLY A 16 32.37 -6.11 16.17
N ILE A 17 33.13 -6.83 17.01
CA ILE A 17 32.67 -8.07 17.65
C ILE A 17 31.51 -7.78 18.60
N VAL A 18 31.62 -6.77 19.45
CA VAL A 18 30.57 -6.43 20.42
C VAL A 18 29.26 -6.07 19.69
N LEU A 19 29.33 -5.22 18.66
CA LEU A 19 28.14 -4.84 17.88
C LEU A 19 27.57 -6.03 17.09
N GLY A 20 28.42 -6.89 16.51
CA GLY A 20 27.97 -8.08 15.80
C GLY A 20 27.27 -9.10 16.70
N VAL A 21 27.85 -9.38 17.87
CA VAL A 21 27.24 -10.28 18.87
C VAL A 21 25.93 -9.69 19.40
N ALA A 22 25.90 -8.38 19.68
CA ALA A 22 24.66 -7.71 20.11
C ALA A 22 23.56 -7.81 19.03
N ALA A 23 23.89 -7.54 17.77
CA ALA A 23 22.91 -7.59 16.68
C ALA A 23 22.26 -8.97 16.51
N GLN A 24 23.05 -10.04 16.70
CA GLN A 24 22.54 -11.40 16.57
C GLN A 24 21.79 -11.88 17.81
N TRP A 25 22.22 -11.47 19.01
CA TRP A 25 21.54 -11.84 20.25
C TRP A 25 20.19 -11.15 20.42
N PHE A 26 20.05 -9.92 19.89
CA PHE A 26 18.82 -9.14 19.92
C PHE A 26 18.01 -9.24 18.61
N HIS A 27 18.30 -10.22 17.74
CA HIS A 27 17.49 -10.43 16.55
C HIS A 27 16.09 -10.92 16.96
N VAL A 28 15.09 -10.07 16.80
CA VAL A 28 13.69 -10.41 17.05
C VAL A 28 13.15 -11.04 15.77
N GLU A 29 12.89 -12.35 15.81
CA GLU A 29 12.15 -13.03 14.74
C GLU A 29 10.73 -12.47 14.67
N GLY A 30 10.34 -11.96 13.49
CA GLY A 30 8.99 -11.46 13.25
C GLY A 30 7.95 -12.57 13.40
N ASN A 31 6.67 -12.19 13.60
CA ASN A 31 5.59 -13.17 13.56
C ASN A 31 5.48 -13.73 12.12
N PRO A 32 5.71 -15.04 11.90
CA PRO A 32 5.70 -15.63 10.55
C PRO A 32 4.33 -15.50 9.86
N LEU A 33 3.25 -15.32 10.62
CA LEU A 33 1.92 -15.04 10.07
C LEU A 33 1.81 -13.60 9.55
N ALA A 34 2.37 -12.63 10.28
CA ALA A 34 2.36 -11.23 9.86
C ALA A 34 3.14 -11.04 8.55
N GLU A 35 4.25 -11.75 8.37
CA GLU A 35 5.02 -11.70 7.11
C GLU A 35 4.22 -12.25 5.92
N LYS A 36 3.45 -13.34 6.12
CA LYS A 36 2.57 -13.88 5.08
C LYS A 36 1.44 -12.94 4.72
N ILE A 37 0.85 -12.29 5.73
CA ILE A 37 -0.20 -11.28 5.52
C ILE A 37 0.37 -10.08 4.76
N ASP A 38 1.53 -9.57 5.18
CA ASP A 38 2.21 -8.44 4.55
C ASP A 38 2.48 -8.74 3.06
N ALA A 39 2.94 -9.94 2.73
CA ALA A 39 3.15 -10.36 1.34
C ALA A 39 1.88 -10.37 0.46
N ILE A 40 0.68 -10.46 1.06
CA ILE A 40 -0.61 -10.40 0.34
C ILE A 40 -1.11 -8.97 0.18
N LEU A 41 -0.72 -8.06 1.09
CA LEU A 41 -1.10 -6.65 1.02
C LEU A 41 -0.50 -5.98 -0.22
N PRO A 42 -1.11 -4.91 -0.74
CA PRO A 42 -0.70 -4.29 -1.98
C PRO A 42 0.62 -3.48 -1.89
N GLN A 43 1.28 -3.47 -0.72
CA GLN A 43 2.57 -2.82 -0.47
C GLN A 43 2.60 -1.32 -0.85
N THR A 44 1.46 -0.63 -0.76
CA THR A 44 1.33 0.77 -1.18
C THR A 44 1.71 1.78 -0.12
N GLN A 45 1.81 1.37 1.14
CA GLN A 45 2.14 2.23 2.30
C GLN A 45 1.30 3.52 2.39
N CYS A 46 0.09 3.53 1.83
CA CYS A 46 -0.73 4.74 1.66
C CYS A 46 -1.50 5.18 2.92
N GLY A 47 -1.63 4.29 3.91
CA GLY A 47 -2.30 4.58 5.18
C GLY A 47 -3.81 4.84 5.14
N GLN A 48 -4.48 4.59 4.01
CA GLN A 48 -5.94 4.74 3.89
C GLN A 48 -6.73 3.82 4.85
N CYS A 49 -6.11 2.73 5.31
CA CYS A 49 -6.69 1.82 6.31
C CYS A 49 -6.56 2.31 7.76
N GLY A 50 -6.01 3.51 8.00
CA GLY A 50 -5.77 4.07 9.34
C GLY A 50 -4.46 3.62 9.99
N PHE A 51 -3.71 2.71 9.36
CA PHE A 51 -2.38 2.28 9.80
C PHE A 51 -1.28 3.06 9.09
N THR A 52 -0.08 3.12 9.66
CA THR A 52 1.07 3.84 9.07
C THR A 52 1.68 3.14 7.85
N GLY A 53 1.24 1.92 7.53
CA GLY A 53 1.68 1.13 6.38
C GLY A 53 1.09 -0.28 6.37
N CYS A 54 1.46 -1.08 5.38
CA CYS A 54 1.02 -2.46 5.21
C CYS A 54 1.53 -3.38 6.34
N LYS A 55 2.80 -3.28 6.73
CA LYS A 55 3.38 -4.13 7.78
C LYS A 55 2.71 -3.96 9.16
N PRO A 56 2.51 -2.75 9.69
CA PRO A 56 1.76 -2.56 10.95
C PRO A 56 0.32 -3.08 10.87
N TYR A 57 -0.33 -2.93 9.72
CA TYR A 57 -1.66 -3.51 9.49
C TYR A 57 -1.61 -5.05 9.50
N ALA A 58 -0.61 -5.64 8.84
CA ALA A 58 -0.40 -7.09 8.83
C ALA A 58 -0.14 -7.66 10.23
N GLU A 59 0.65 -6.96 11.05
CA GLU A 59 0.87 -7.32 12.45
C GLU A 59 -0.41 -7.23 13.29
N ALA A 60 -1.22 -6.19 13.08
CA ALA A 60 -2.50 -6.03 13.77
C ALA A 60 -3.50 -7.15 13.40
N ILE A 61 -3.56 -7.53 12.12
CA ILE A 61 -4.35 -8.70 11.67
C ILE A 61 -3.82 -9.98 12.32
N ALA A 62 -2.50 -10.20 12.32
CA ALA A 62 -1.90 -11.39 12.91
C ALA A 62 -2.15 -11.53 14.42
N LYS A 63 -2.34 -10.40 15.12
CA LYS A 63 -2.71 -10.36 16.55
C LYS A 63 -4.22 -10.45 16.80
N GLY A 64 -5.05 -10.32 15.76
CA GLY A 64 -6.51 -10.24 15.88
C GLY A 64 -7.02 -8.88 16.36
N GLU A 65 -6.21 -7.83 16.26
CA GLU A 65 -6.55 -6.46 16.67
C GLU A 65 -7.24 -5.68 15.54
N ALA A 66 -7.09 -6.12 14.28
CA ALA A 66 -7.67 -5.47 13.11
C ALA A 66 -8.36 -6.49 12.19
N ASP A 67 -9.46 -6.07 11.56
CA ASP A 67 -10.17 -6.87 10.56
C ASP A 67 -9.45 -6.86 9.19
N ILE A 68 -9.71 -7.88 8.37
CA ILE A 68 -9.10 -8.09 7.04
C ILE A 68 -9.62 -7.16 5.93
N ASN A 69 -10.69 -6.42 6.20
CA ASN A 69 -11.46 -5.65 5.22
C ASN A 69 -11.19 -4.14 5.28
N GLN A 70 -10.03 -3.72 5.79
CA GLN A 70 -9.76 -2.31 6.06
C GLN A 70 -8.97 -1.62 4.94
N CYS A 71 -8.57 -2.34 3.87
CA CYS A 71 -7.67 -1.85 2.83
C CYS A 71 -8.41 -1.56 1.50
N PRO A 72 -8.83 -0.31 1.22
CA PRO A 72 -9.45 0.07 -0.06
C PRO A 72 -8.62 -0.24 -1.31
N PRO A 73 -7.29 0.02 -1.36
CA PRO A 73 -6.53 -0.17 -2.60
C PRO A 73 -6.32 -1.65 -2.95
N GLY A 74 -6.40 -2.56 -1.98
CA GLY A 74 -6.34 -4.00 -2.23
C GLY A 74 -7.67 -4.58 -2.74
N GLY A 75 -8.77 -3.89 -2.47
CA GLY A 75 -10.12 -4.28 -2.88
C GLY A 75 -10.51 -5.68 -2.40
N GLU A 76 -11.51 -6.26 -3.08
CA GLU A 76 -12.05 -7.58 -2.72
C GLU A 76 -11.03 -8.72 -2.89
N THR A 77 -10.10 -8.60 -3.85
CA THR A 77 -9.10 -9.63 -4.11
C THR A 77 -8.15 -9.82 -2.93
N THR A 78 -7.68 -8.73 -2.32
CA THR A 78 -6.82 -8.82 -1.14
C THR A 78 -7.59 -9.41 0.03
N ILE A 79 -8.86 -9.02 0.22
CA ILE A 79 -9.70 -9.55 1.30
C ILE A 79 -9.89 -11.06 1.18
N LYS A 80 -10.17 -11.58 -0.03
CA LYS A 80 -10.33 -13.02 -0.26
C LYS A 80 -9.05 -13.79 0.02
N ASN A 81 -7.91 -13.31 -0.47
CA ASN A 81 -6.62 -13.96 -0.20
C ASN A 81 -6.27 -13.97 1.30
N LEU A 82 -6.61 -12.89 2.03
CA LEU A 82 -6.45 -12.84 3.48
C LEU A 82 -7.41 -13.78 4.21
N ALA A 83 -8.66 -13.86 3.76
CA ALA A 83 -9.68 -14.77 4.27
C ALA A 83 -9.24 -16.23 4.12
N ASP A 84 -8.73 -16.60 2.94
CA ASP A 84 -8.21 -17.94 2.65
C ASP A 84 -6.98 -18.29 3.49
N LEU A 85 -6.06 -17.32 3.70
CA LEU A 85 -4.87 -17.54 4.53
C LEU A 85 -5.22 -17.74 6.01
N LEU A 86 -6.20 -16.98 6.52
CA LEU A 86 -6.58 -16.98 7.94
C LEU A 86 -7.71 -17.96 8.27
N GLY A 87 -8.35 -18.56 7.26
CA GLY A 87 -9.49 -19.46 7.43
C GLY A 87 -10.74 -18.76 7.97
N VAL A 88 -10.94 -17.48 7.64
CA VAL A 88 -12.09 -16.68 8.07
C VAL A 88 -13.02 -16.37 6.89
N GLU A 89 -14.28 -16.05 7.14
CA GLU A 89 -15.19 -15.65 6.05
C GLU A 89 -14.83 -14.26 5.51
N PRO A 90 -14.89 -14.07 4.17
CA PRO A 90 -14.62 -12.78 3.55
C PRO A 90 -15.71 -11.77 3.93
N LYS A 91 -15.30 -10.63 4.49
CA LYS A 91 -16.17 -9.49 4.81
C LYS A 91 -16.17 -8.47 3.67
N PRO A 92 -17.26 -7.72 3.45
CA PRO A 92 -17.22 -6.58 2.52
C PRO A 92 -16.24 -5.53 3.01
N LEU A 93 -15.65 -4.75 2.09
CA LEU A 93 -14.72 -3.66 2.43
C LEU A 93 -15.38 -2.69 3.43
N ASN A 94 -14.60 -2.22 4.42
CA ASN A 94 -15.06 -1.23 5.37
C ASN A 94 -15.30 0.12 4.66
N ALA A 95 -16.57 0.53 4.59
CA ALA A 95 -16.98 1.78 3.96
C ALA A 95 -16.40 3.04 4.65
N GLU A 96 -16.01 2.94 5.93
CA GLU A 96 -15.39 4.06 6.66
C GLU A 96 -14.00 4.42 6.12
N ASN A 97 -13.27 3.44 5.58
CA ASN A 97 -11.93 3.65 5.04
C ASN A 97 -11.94 3.98 3.54
N GLY A 98 -13.11 3.94 2.90
CA GLY A 98 -13.30 4.25 1.48
C GLY A 98 -13.87 3.10 0.67
N GLU A 99 -14.08 3.35 -0.63
CA GLU A 99 -14.64 2.37 -1.57
C GLU A 99 -13.53 1.71 -2.40
N ALA A 100 -13.71 0.42 -2.73
CA ALA A 100 -12.85 -0.26 -3.67
C ALA A 100 -13.11 0.29 -5.09
N LYS A 101 -12.13 1.00 -5.65
CA LYS A 101 -12.22 1.47 -7.04
C LYS A 101 -12.03 0.28 -7.99
N ALA A 102 -13.00 0.06 -8.87
CA ALA A 102 -12.99 -1.07 -9.82
C ALA A 102 -11.88 -0.95 -10.88
N VAL A 103 -11.40 0.27 -11.14
CA VAL A 103 -10.34 0.57 -12.11
C VAL A 103 -9.24 1.33 -11.38
N PRO A 104 -7.96 0.93 -11.53
CA PRO A 104 -6.86 1.70 -10.97
C PRO A 104 -6.85 3.10 -11.58
N LEU A 105 -6.65 4.12 -10.74
CA LEU A 105 -6.51 5.49 -11.19
C LEU A 105 -5.02 5.81 -11.38
N LEU A 106 -4.72 6.62 -12.37
CA LEU A 106 -3.40 7.17 -12.63
C LEU A 106 -3.42 8.67 -12.37
N ALA A 107 -2.48 9.14 -11.55
CA ALA A 107 -2.22 10.56 -11.43
C ALA A 107 -1.50 11.05 -12.69
N VAL A 108 -2.02 12.12 -13.31
CA VAL A 108 -1.42 12.82 -14.44
C VAL A 108 -1.13 14.24 -14.00
N ILE A 109 0.11 14.70 -14.18
CA ILE A 109 0.52 16.05 -13.83
C ILE A 109 0.54 16.89 -15.11
N ASP A 110 -0.16 18.02 -15.13
CA ASP A 110 -0.05 18.99 -16.22
C ASP A 110 1.31 19.72 -16.13
N GLU A 111 2.20 19.43 -17.09
CA GLU A 111 3.54 20.00 -17.11
C GLU A 111 3.55 21.51 -17.39
N SER A 112 2.48 22.07 -17.96
CA SER A 112 2.38 23.51 -18.26
C SER A 112 2.08 24.36 -17.02
N VAL A 113 1.42 23.78 -16.03
CA VAL A 113 1.00 24.45 -14.79
C VAL A 113 1.96 24.15 -13.62
N CYS A 114 2.63 23.00 -13.64
CA CYS A 114 3.52 22.57 -12.57
C CYS A 114 4.69 23.55 -12.31
N ILE A 115 4.72 24.13 -11.11
CA ILE A 115 5.77 25.07 -10.66
C ILE A 115 7.01 24.40 -10.04
N GLY A 116 7.03 23.08 -9.91
CA GLY A 116 8.17 22.36 -9.34
C GLY A 116 8.36 22.49 -7.83
N CYS A 117 7.26 22.53 -7.06
CA CYS A 117 7.27 22.73 -5.60
C CYS A 117 7.66 21.51 -4.75
N THR A 118 7.86 20.34 -5.37
CA THR A 118 8.27 19.05 -4.76
C THR A 118 7.36 18.47 -3.67
N LYS A 119 6.23 19.10 -3.33
CA LYS A 119 5.29 18.57 -2.32
C LYS A 119 4.66 17.24 -2.71
N CYS A 120 4.37 17.06 -3.99
CA CYS A 120 3.82 15.81 -4.52
C CYS A 120 4.79 14.63 -4.38
N ILE A 121 6.10 14.84 -4.63
CA ILE A 121 7.14 13.81 -4.42
C ILE A 121 7.12 13.34 -2.96
N GLN A 122 7.13 14.28 -2.00
CA GLN A 122 7.16 13.96 -0.57
C GLN A 122 5.89 13.23 -0.08
N ALA A 123 4.77 13.41 -0.80
CA ALA A 123 3.50 12.76 -0.48
C ALA A 123 3.34 11.39 -1.15
N CYS A 124 4.18 11.05 -2.13
CA CYS A 124 4.06 9.79 -2.87
C CYS A 124 4.73 8.65 -2.07
N PRO A 125 3.97 7.66 -1.56
CA PRO A 125 4.54 6.59 -0.74
C PRO A 125 5.36 5.56 -1.53
N VAL A 126 5.20 5.54 -2.86
CA VAL A 126 5.84 4.60 -3.79
C VAL A 126 6.85 5.28 -4.73
N ASP A 127 7.14 6.57 -4.49
CA ASP A 127 8.08 7.36 -5.30
C ASP A 127 7.80 7.34 -6.82
N ALA A 128 6.53 7.24 -7.23
CA ALA A 128 6.13 7.20 -8.64
C ALA A 128 6.27 8.55 -9.38
N ILE A 129 6.64 9.64 -8.70
CA ILE A 129 6.74 10.98 -9.27
C ILE A 129 8.20 11.34 -9.49
N LEU A 130 8.57 11.60 -10.74
CA LEU A 130 9.90 12.07 -11.13
C LEU A 130 9.91 13.58 -11.29
N GLY A 131 10.97 14.23 -10.80
CA GLY A 131 11.19 15.67 -10.95
C GLY A 131 12.25 16.19 -10.00
N ALA A 132 12.45 17.51 -10.00
CA ALA A 132 13.37 18.19 -9.10
C ALA A 132 12.80 19.56 -8.71
N ALA A 133 13.42 20.20 -7.72
CA ALA A 133 13.03 21.54 -7.30
C ALA A 133 13.11 22.51 -8.49
N LYS A 134 12.03 23.27 -8.72
CA LYS A 134 11.87 24.21 -9.84
C LYS A 134 11.95 23.55 -11.24
N GLN A 135 11.72 22.25 -11.32
CA GLN A 135 11.58 21.51 -12.58
C GLN A 135 10.17 20.91 -12.66
N MET A 136 9.69 20.67 -13.88
CA MET A 136 8.41 19.99 -14.09
C MET A 136 8.48 18.56 -13.54
N HIS A 137 7.37 18.12 -12.96
CA HIS A 137 7.24 16.77 -12.43
C HIS A 137 6.39 15.94 -13.38
N THR A 138 6.67 14.64 -13.48
CA THR A 138 5.89 13.68 -14.26
C THR A 138 5.70 12.39 -13.48
N VAL A 139 4.68 11.61 -13.83
CA VAL A 139 4.32 10.38 -13.12
C VAL A 139 4.73 9.16 -13.94
N ILE A 140 5.44 8.23 -13.32
CA ILE A 140 5.71 6.92 -13.91
C ILE A 140 4.45 6.08 -13.77
N ALA A 141 3.71 5.91 -14.88
CA ALA A 141 2.43 5.22 -14.86
C ALA A 141 2.47 3.78 -14.31
N ALA A 142 3.59 3.08 -14.52
CA ALA A 142 3.78 1.71 -14.05
C ALA A 142 3.89 1.58 -12.53
N GLU A 143 4.38 2.60 -11.84
CA GLU A 143 4.61 2.60 -10.38
C GLU A 143 3.49 3.33 -9.62
N CYS A 144 2.62 4.06 -10.32
CA CYS A 144 1.54 4.80 -9.71
C CYS A 144 0.43 3.84 -9.22
N THR A 145 0.13 3.89 -7.94
CA THR A 145 -0.90 3.04 -7.30
C THR A 145 -2.29 3.69 -7.26
N GLY A 146 -2.41 4.95 -7.68
CA GLY A 146 -3.70 5.66 -7.65
C GLY A 146 -4.20 6.06 -6.26
N CYS A 147 -3.30 6.19 -5.27
CA CYS A 147 -3.66 6.48 -3.88
C CYS A 147 -4.13 7.91 -3.59
N GLU A 148 -4.07 8.83 -4.57
CA GLU A 148 -4.56 10.23 -4.50
C GLU A 148 -3.90 11.14 -3.46
N LEU A 149 -2.89 10.65 -2.73
CA LEU A 149 -2.19 11.42 -1.70
C LEU A 149 -1.45 12.66 -2.25
N CYS A 150 -1.14 12.67 -3.55
CA CYS A 150 -0.44 13.77 -4.20
C CYS A 150 -1.33 14.97 -4.54
N VAL A 151 -2.66 14.81 -4.59
CA VAL A 151 -3.59 15.86 -5.04
C VAL A 151 -3.68 16.97 -4.00
N ALA A 152 -4.00 16.64 -2.74
CA ALA A 152 -4.21 17.63 -1.68
C ALA A 152 -2.97 18.51 -1.36
N PRO A 153 -1.72 18.00 -1.42
CA PRO A 153 -0.53 18.83 -1.19
C PRO A 153 -0.17 19.79 -2.34
N CYS A 154 -0.77 19.64 -3.53
CA CYS A 154 -0.44 20.45 -4.69
C CYS A 154 -0.97 21.89 -4.52
N PRO A 155 -0.11 22.94 -4.52
CA PRO A 155 -0.57 24.31 -4.30
C PRO A 155 -1.17 24.98 -5.55
N VAL A 156 -1.03 24.35 -6.72
CA VAL A 156 -1.49 24.86 -8.02
C VAL A 156 -2.52 23.93 -8.66
N ASP A 157 -2.93 22.88 -7.96
CA ASP A 157 -3.93 21.90 -8.40
C ASP A 157 -3.70 21.34 -9.82
N CYS A 158 -2.43 21.10 -10.19
CA CYS A 158 -2.04 20.62 -11.52
C CYS A 158 -2.09 19.08 -11.69
N ILE A 159 -2.82 18.35 -10.85
CA ILE A 159 -2.82 16.87 -10.83
C ILE A 159 -4.24 16.35 -11.04
N ASP A 160 -4.44 15.61 -12.12
CA ASP A 160 -5.70 14.98 -12.47
C ASP A 160 -5.62 13.46 -12.27
N MET A 161 -6.73 12.86 -11.82
CA MET A 161 -6.84 11.41 -11.69
C MET A 161 -7.60 10.84 -12.89
N VAL A 162 -6.89 10.12 -13.74
CA VAL A 162 -7.44 9.50 -14.95
C VAL A 162 -7.58 8.01 -14.70
N PRO A 163 -8.72 7.38 -15.00
CA PRO A 163 -8.83 5.93 -14.96
C PRO A 163 -7.83 5.33 -15.95
N LEU A 164 -7.02 4.37 -15.48
CA LEU A 164 -6.21 3.56 -16.38
C LEU A 164 -7.15 2.64 -17.13
N ASP A 165 -7.50 3.04 -18.35
CA ASP A 165 -8.20 2.16 -19.28
C ASP A 165 -7.36 0.90 -19.46
N ALA A 166 -7.84 -0.19 -18.87
CA ALA A 166 -7.31 -1.52 -19.12
C ALA A 166 -7.55 -1.87 -20.59
N GLY A 167 -6.70 -1.39 -21.49
CA GLY A 167 -6.59 -1.93 -22.84
C GLY A 167 -6.27 -3.43 -22.78
N LEU A 168 -6.06 -4.08 -23.93
CA LEU A 168 -5.70 -5.50 -23.98
C LEU A 168 -4.51 -5.89 -23.07
N ALA A 169 -3.63 -4.96 -22.73
CA ALA A 169 -2.51 -5.15 -21.80
C ALA A 169 -2.90 -5.18 -20.30
N GLY A 170 -4.06 -4.62 -19.93
CA GLY A 170 -4.60 -4.61 -18.56
C GLY A 170 -5.85 -5.46 -18.38
N PHE A 171 -6.28 -6.20 -19.41
CA PHE A 171 -7.49 -7.02 -19.38
C PHE A 171 -7.38 -8.09 -18.29
N ARG A 172 -8.03 -7.83 -17.16
CA ARG A 172 -8.34 -8.83 -16.15
C ARG A 172 -9.76 -9.32 -16.40
N PHE A 173 -9.95 -10.64 -16.37
CA PHE A 173 -11.29 -11.19 -16.38
C PHE A 173 -12.07 -10.60 -15.20
N PRO A 174 -13.22 -9.93 -15.43
CA PRO A 174 -14.06 -9.50 -14.34
C PRO A 174 -14.47 -10.72 -13.53
N GLU A 175 -14.44 -10.60 -12.21
CA GLU A 175 -14.85 -11.71 -11.34
C GLU A 175 -16.27 -12.14 -11.70
N PRO A 176 -16.53 -13.45 -11.84
CA PRO A 176 -17.88 -13.93 -12.12
C PRO A 176 -18.78 -13.54 -10.95
N LYS A 177 -19.78 -12.70 -11.19
CA LYS A 177 -20.78 -12.34 -10.20
C LYS A 177 -21.43 -13.63 -9.66
N PRO A 178 -21.37 -13.92 -8.36
CA PRO A 178 -22.01 -15.12 -7.81
C PRO A 178 -23.51 -15.06 -8.10
N LEU A 179 -24.02 -16.03 -8.85
CA LEU A 179 -25.40 -16.09 -9.32
C LEU A 179 -26.41 -16.46 -8.22
N ILE A 180 -25.96 -16.54 -6.97
CA ILE A 180 -26.73 -17.05 -5.83
C ILE A 180 -26.47 -16.17 -4.60
N THR A 181 -27.18 -15.05 -4.50
CA THR A 181 -27.64 -14.40 -3.22
C THR A 181 -28.33 -13.07 -3.52
N GLN A 182 -29.42 -13.12 -4.28
CA GLN A 182 -30.49 -12.13 -4.08
C GLN A 182 -31.72 -12.90 -3.61
N PRO A 183 -32.17 -12.75 -2.34
CA PRO A 183 -33.50 -13.19 -1.97
C PRO A 183 -34.47 -12.43 -2.87
N THR A 184 -35.13 -13.16 -3.75
CA THR A 184 -36.13 -12.64 -4.68
C THR A 184 -37.23 -11.96 -3.86
N LYS A 185 -37.35 -10.62 -3.97
CA LYS A 185 -38.55 -9.87 -3.60
C LYS A 185 -39.70 -10.25 -4.54
N SER A 186 -40.23 -11.46 -4.39
CA SER A 186 -41.34 -11.98 -5.20
C SER A 186 -42.54 -12.45 -4.35
N ALA A 187 -42.65 -11.98 -3.10
CA ALA A 187 -43.76 -12.32 -2.21
C ALA A 187 -44.56 -11.10 -1.70
N GLU A 188 -44.57 -9.98 -2.43
CA GLU A 188 -45.34 -8.79 -2.00
C GLU A 188 -45.96 -8.04 -3.20
N TYR A 189 -46.74 -8.74 -4.02
CA TYR A 189 -47.79 -8.13 -4.86
C TYR A 189 -48.76 -9.22 -5.34
N ALA A 190 -49.50 -9.79 -4.39
CA ALA A 190 -50.67 -10.61 -4.68
C ALA A 190 -51.68 -10.45 -3.54
N HIS A 191 -52.22 -9.24 -3.36
CA HIS A 191 -53.48 -8.93 -2.67
C HIS A 191 -53.77 -7.41 -2.76
N VAL A 192 -54.32 -6.96 -3.89
CA VAL A 192 -55.45 -6.00 -4.02
C VAL A 192 -56.08 -6.24 -5.38
#